data_AF-A0A7M3Y8Z3-F1
#
_entry.id   AF-A0A7M3Y8Z3-F1
#
_cell.length_a   1.000
_cell.length_b   1.000
_cell.length_c   1.000
_cell.angle_alpha   90.00
_cell.angle_beta   90.00
_cell.angle_gamma   90.00
#
_symmetry.space_group_name_H-M   'P 1'
#
loop_
_entity.id
_entity.type
_entity.pdbx_description
1 polymer ?
#
loop_
_entity_poly.entity_id
_entity_poly.type
_entity_poly.pdbx_seq_one_letter_code
_entity_poly.pdbx_strand_id
1 'polypeptide(L)'
;MCIFTNGQVLDSINTPSDMASDSDLDKFQRWMQNSLDEASLIEDASERDRVIKRLQNAIQVCIEFRSILELSSMVSDPFVSRESPVRIISEESIKNPISIDGKCNKCGAEMAGDLEFCPLCGAYE
;
A
#
# COMPACT_ATOMS: atom_id res chain seq x y z
N MET A 1 10.70 -29.12 -21.21
CA MET A 1 11.44 -30.18 -20.50
C MET A 1 10.56 -30.62 -19.35
N CYS A 2 9.79 -31.70 -19.55
CA CYS A 2 8.92 -32.27 -18.53
C CYS A 2 9.78 -33.22 -17.68
N ILE A 3 9.81 -33.03 -16.37
CA ILE A 3 10.46 -33.97 -15.47
C ILE A 3 9.37 -34.52 -14.53
N PHE A 4 8.89 -35.72 -14.86
CA PHE A 4 8.18 -36.60 -13.94
C PHE A 4 9.16 -37.62 -13.39
N THR A 5 9.27 -37.72 -12.06
CA THR A 5 9.72 -38.87 -11.26
C THR A 5 9.51 -38.49 -9.80
N ASN A 6 9.06 -39.30 -8.84
CA ASN A 6 8.74 -40.71 -8.71
C ASN A 6 7.81 -40.81 -7.50
N GLY A 7 6.77 -41.65 -7.57
CA GLY A 7 5.85 -41.83 -6.45
C GLY A 7 6.55 -42.43 -5.22
N GLN A 8 6.30 -41.82 -4.05
CA GLN A 8 6.03 -42.50 -2.79
C GLN A 8 5.10 -41.63 -1.94
N VAL A 9 4.04 -42.26 -1.45
CA VAL A 9 3.04 -41.70 -0.54
C VAL A 9 3.64 -41.68 0.87
N LEU A 10 3.65 -40.50 1.49
CA LEU A 10 3.68 -40.36 2.94
C LEU A 10 2.52 -39.46 3.32
N ASP A 11 1.49 -40.09 3.88
CA ASP A 11 0.30 -39.46 4.42
C ASP A 11 0.62 -38.67 5.70
N SER A 12 -0.14 -37.59 5.88
CA SER A 12 -0.34 -36.80 7.11
C SER A 12 0.53 -35.55 7.29
N ILE A 13 0.02 -34.39 6.87
CA ILE A 13 -0.51 -33.35 7.78
C ILE A 13 -1.69 -32.68 7.06
N ASN A 14 -2.82 -32.66 7.75
CA ASN A 14 -4.09 -32.13 7.30
C ASN A 14 -4.11 -30.60 7.51
N THR A 15 -4.08 -29.84 6.42
CA THR A 15 -4.59 -28.46 6.39
C THR A 15 -5.29 -28.23 5.05
N PRO A 16 -6.64 -28.15 5.00
CA PRO A 16 -7.33 -27.70 3.80
C PRO A 16 -7.22 -26.17 3.75
N SER A 17 -6.12 -25.67 3.19
CA SER A 17 -6.01 -24.27 2.81
C SER A 17 -6.37 -24.16 1.32
N ASP A 18 -7.64 -23.87 1.08
CA ASP A 18 -8.19 -23.29 -0.15
C ASP A 18 -7.76 -23.93 -1.48
N MET A 19 -8.37 -25.07 -1.79
CA MET A 19 -8.66 -25.40 -3.18
C MET A 19 -9.84 -24.52 -3.65
N ALA A 20 -9.62 -23.77 -4.73
CA ALA A 20 -10.63 -23.26 -5.66
C ALA A 20 -11.19 -21.83 -5.46
N SER A 21 -10.34 -20.83 -5.32
CA SER A 21 -10.55 -19.59 -6.08
C SER A 21 -9.49 -19.51 -7.16
N ASP A 22 -9.82 -20.01 -8.35
CA ASP A 22 -9.03 -19.76 -9.56
C ASP A 22 -9.11 -18.26 -9.83
N SER A 23 -8.12 -17.52 -9.32
CA SER A 23 -8.09 -16.07 -9.46
C SER A 23 -8.08 -15.75 -10.95
N ASP A 24 -8.67 -14.63 -11.36
CA ASP A 24 -8.64 -14.26 -12.77
C ASP A 24 -7.20 -14.11 -13.29
N LEU A 25 -6.23 -13.87 -12.40
CA LEU A 25 -4.81 -13.88 -12.68
C LEU A 25 -4.27 -15.30 -13.01
N ASP A 26 -4.71 -16.33 -12.29
CA ASP A 26 -4.31 -17.72 -12.55
C ASP A 26 -4.89 -18.24 -13.87
N LYS A 27 -6.17 -17.93 -14.13
CA LYS A 27 -6.81 -18.20 -15.44
C LYS A 27 -6.05 -17.52 -16.57
N PHE A 28 -5.69 -16.25 -16.38
CA PHE A 28 -4.97 -15.48 -17.38
C PHE A 28 -3.57 -16.04 -17.64
N GLN A 29 -2.84 -16.42 -16.58
CA GLN A 29 -1.53 -17.06 -16.73
C GLN A 29 -1.65 -18.39 -17.48
N ARG A 30 -2.64 -19.23 -17.14
CA ARG A 30 -2.89 -20.51 -17.82
C ARG A 30 -3.28 -20.32 -19.28
N TRP A 31 -4.11 -19.33 -19.57
CA TRP A 31 -4.46 -18.97 -20.95
C TRP A 31 -3.21 -18.58 -21.75
N MET A 32 -2.34 -17.73 -21.20
CA MET A 32 -1.09 -17.34 -21.88
C MET A 32 -0.13 -18.51 -22.11
N GLN A 33 -0.06 -19.46 -21.17
CA GLN A 33 0.74 -20.68 -21.33
C GLN A 33 0.20 -21.55 -22.47
N ASN A 34 -1.12 -21.73 -22.56
CA ASN A 34 -1.74 -22.44 -23.70
C ASN A 34 -1.50 -21.70 -25.03
N SER A 35 -1.64 -20.37 -25.03
CA SER A 35 -1.37 -19.56 -26.23
C SER A 35 0.10 -19.60 -26.66
N LEU A 36 1.03 -19.86 -25.74
CA LEU A 36 2.45 -20.07 -26.07
C LEU A 36 2.64 -21.37 -26.85
N ASP A 37 1.95 -22.44 -26.44
CA ASP A 37 1.96 -23.71 -27.15
C ASP A 37 1.33 -23.55 -28.55
N GLU A 38 0.22 -22.83 -28.66
CA GLU A 38 -0.42 -22.51 -29.95
C GLU A 38 0.50 -21.67 -30.85
N ALA A 39 1.22 -20.69 -30.28
CA ALA A 39 2.15 -19.83 -31.03
C ALA A 39 3.31 -20.64 -31.66
N SER A 40 3.67 -21.80 -31.10
CA SER A 40 4.70 -22.67 -31.69
C SER A 40 4.32 -23.22 -33.07
N LEU A 41 3.02 -23.23 -33.39
CA LEU A 41 2.47 -23.74 -34.66
C LEU A 41 2.48 -22.70 -35.79
N ILE A 42 2.83 -21.44 -35.51
CA ILE A 42 2.92 -20.38 -36.53
C ILE A 42 4.00 -20.76 -37.56
N GLU A 43 3.65 -20.73 -38.85
CA GLU A 43 4.54 -21.14 -39.94
C GLU A 43 5.73 -20.16 -40.14
N ASP A 44 5.46 -18.85 -40.22
CA ASP A 44 6.50 -17.83 -40.34
C ASP A 44 7.35 -17.76 -39.06
N ALA A 45 8.64 -18.02 -39.20
CA ALA A 45 9.59 -17.98 -38.10
C ALA A 45 9.73 -16.60 -37.47
N SER A 46 9.68 -15.53 -38.27
CA SER A 46 9.82 -14.16 -37.76
C SER A 46 8.59 -13.77 -36.93
N GLU A 47 7.40 -14.06 -37.42
CA GLU A 47 6.15 -13.85 -36.69
C GLU A 47 6.10 -14.70 -35.41
N ARG A 48 6.39 -16.00 -35.51
CA ARG A 48 6.42 -16.93 -34.37
C ARG A 48 7.31 -16.41 -33.25
N ASP A 49 8.54 -16.01 -33.58
CA ASP A 49 9.49 -15.48 -32.60
C ASP A 49 8.98 -14.20 -31.93
N ARG A 50 8.32 -13.30 -32.68
CA ARG A 50 7.74 -12.08 -32.12
C ARG A 50 6.61 -12.40 -31.13
N VAL A 51 5.71 -13.31 -31.51
CA VAL A 51 4.56 -13.70 -30.68
C VAL A 51 5.04 -14.42 -29.41
N ILE A 52 5.96 -15.38 -29.54
CA ILE A 52 6.55 -16.10 -28.41
C ILE A 52 7.22 -15.13 -27.43
N LYS A 53 8.06 -14.21 -27.91
CA LYS A 53 8.73 -13.22 -27.04
C LYS A 53 7.72 -12.35 -26.31
N ARG A 54 6.66 -11.90 -26.99
CA ARG A 54 5.61 -11.10 -26.37
C ARG A 54 4.89 -11.87 -25.26
N LEU A 55 4.51 -13.13 -25.52
CA LEU A 55 3.84 -13.98 -24.54
C LEU A 55 4.76 -14.28 -23.34
N GLN A 56 6.04 -14.59 -23.57
CA GLN A 56 7.02 -14.82 -22.51
C GLN A 56 7.20 -13.60 -21.61
N ASN A 57 7.31 -12.40 -22.19
CA ASN A 57 7.38 -11.16 -21.41
C ASN A 57 6.12 -10.94 -20.57
N ALA A 58 4.94 -11.18 -21.15
CA ALA A 58 3.68 -11.03 -20.42
C ALA A 58 3.57 -12.03 -19.27
N ILE A 59 3.94 -13.30 -19.49
CA ILE A 59 3.97 -14.33 -18.44
C ILE A 59 4.90 -13.92 -17.30
N GLN A 60 6.09 -13.38 -17.62
CA GLN A 60 7.04 -12.91 -16.62
C GLN A 60 6.44 -11.79 -15.75
N VAL A 61 5.78 -10.82 -16.38
CA VAL A 61 5.11 -9.72 -15.67
C VAL A 61 3.98 -10.24 -14.77
N CYS A 62 3.20 -11.23 -15.21
CA CYS A 62 2.17 -11.84 -14.37
C CYS A 62 2.74 -12.51 -13.11
N ILE A 63 3.86 -13.22 -13.24
CA ILE A 63 4.53 -13.87 -12.10
C ILE A 63 5.06 -12.83 -11.11
N GLU A 64 5.69 -11.77 -11.63
CA GLU A 64 6.20 -10.66 -10.82
C GLU A 64 5.06 -9.96 -10.08
N PHE A 65 3.96 -9.65 -10.78
CA PHE A 65 2.79 -9.03 -10.18
C PHE A 65 2.18 -9.90 -9.07
N ARG A 66 2.05 -11.22 -9.28
CA ARG A 66 1.58 -12.13 -8.24
C ARG A 66 2.50 -12.08 -7.00
N SER A 67 3.81 -12.08 -7.22
CA SER A 67 4.80 -11.99 -6.13
C SER A 67 4.65 -10.67 -5.34
N ILE A 68 4.38 -9.57 -6.02
CA ILE A 68 4.10 -8.27 -5.38
C ILE A 68 2.80 -8.32 -4.58
N LEU A 69 1.73 -8.93 -5.12
CA LEU A 69 0.48 -9.10 -4.39
C LEU A 69 0.67 -9.92 -3.11
N GLU A 70 1.39 -11.03 -3.20
CA GLU A 70 1.75 -11.86 -2.04
C GLU A 70 2.51 -11.05 -0.99
N LEU A 71 3.54 -10.29 -1.39
CA LEU A 71 4.30 -9.44 -0.47
C LEU A 71 3.44 -8.33 0.15
N SER A 72 2.58 -7.71 -0.65
CA SER A 72 1.65 -6.66 -0.18
C SER A 72 0.65 -7.21 0.83
N SER A 73 0.23 -8.47 0.69
CA SER A 73 -0.68 -9.12 1.64
C SER A 73 -0.04 -9.37 3.01
N MET A 74 1.30 -9.47 3.07
CA MET A 74 2.06 -9.66 4.31
C MET A 74 2.28 -8.34 5.08
N VAL A 75 2.04 -7.19 4.45
CA VAL A 75 2.24 -5.87 5.05
C VAL A 75 0.88 -5.22 5.27
N SER A 76 0.63 -4.76 6.50
CA SER A 76 -0.62 -4.06 6.81
C SER A 76 -0.71 -2.73 6.05
N ASP A 77 -1.90 -2.35 5.58
CA ASP A 77 -2.10 -1.09 4.84
C ASP A 77 -1.53 0.10 5.64
N PRO A 78 -0.59 0.88 5.08
CA PRO A 78 -0.01 2.03 5.76
C PRO A 78 -1.04 3.14 6.04
N PHE A 79 -2.16 3.16 5.32
CA PHE A 79 -3.22 4.14 5.50
C PHE A 79 -4.32 3.58 6.41
N VAL A 80 -4.21 3.90 7.70
CA VAL A 80 -5.25 3.59 8.67
C VAL A 80 -6.43 4.53 8.47
N SER A 81 -7.55 4.03 7.94
CA SER A 81 -8.80 4.77 7.92
C SER A 81 -9.30 4.93 9.36
N ARG A 82 -9.46 6.17 9.83
CA ARG A 82 -9.95 6.48 11.18
C ARG A 82 -11.33 7.11 11.07
N GLU A 83 -12.30 6.54 11.79
CA GLU A 83 -13.67 7.06 11.85
C GLU A 83 -13.76 8.39 12.62
N SER A 84 -12.80 8.67 13.51
CA SER A 84 -12.77 9.88 14.32
C SER A 84 -11.66 10.85 13.90
N PRO A 85 -11.92 12.17 13.87
CA PRO A 85 -10.91 13.18 13.59
C PRO A 85 -9.77 13.11 14.62
N VAL A 86 -8.53 13.27 14.14
CA VAL A 86 -7.31 13.22 14.98
C VAL A 86 -7.24 14.39 15.96
N ARG A 87 -7.98 15.47 15.72
CA ARG A 87 -8.06 16.64 16.60
C ARG A 87 -9.46 16.78 17.13
N ILE A 88 -9.57 16.85 18.45
CA ILE A 88 -10.78 17.29 19.14
C ILE A 88 -10.84 18.81 18.94
N ILE A 89 -11.78 19.29 18.13
CA ILE A 89 -12.09 20.72 18.06
C ILE A 89 -13.03 20.98 19.25
N SER A 90 -12.47 21.29 20.41
CA SER A 90 -13.25 21.85 21.51
C SER A 90 -13.46 23.34 21.21
N GLU A 91 -14.69 23.74 20.91
CA GLU A 91 -15.11 25.15 20.90
C GLU A 91 -15.17 25.70 22.33
N GLU A 92 -14.07 25.62 23.07
CA GLU A 92 -13.94 26.37 24.31
C GLU A 92 -13.64 27.81 23.90
N SER A 93 -14.67 28.65 23.97
CA SER A 93 -14.60 30.10 23.85
C SER A 93 -13.35 30.60 24.58
N ILE A 94 -12.34 30.96 23.80
CA ILE A 94 -11.10 31.56 24.29
C ILE A 94 -11.50 32.90 24.88
N LYS A 95 -11.66 32.94 26.21
CA LYS A 95 -11.80 34.20 26.94
C LYS A 95 -10.39 34.75 27.07
N ASN A 96 -10.05 35.71 26.22
CA ASN A 96 -8.80 36.46 26.30
C ASN A 96 -8.67 37.06 27.71
N PRO A 97 -7.62 36.74 28.47
CA PRO A 97 -7.35 37.39 29.75
C PRO A 97 -7.03 38.88 29.50
N ILE A 98 -7.92 39.75 29.93
CA ILE A 98 -7.72 41.20 29.93
C ILE A 98 -6.41 41.51 30.68
N SER A 99 -5.37 42.05 30.01
CA SER A 99 -4.21 42.62 30.71
C SER A 99 -4.66 43.83 31.48
N ILE A 100 -4.43 43.79 32.78
CA ILE A 100 -5.00 44.76 33.70
C ILE A 100 -4.13 46.03 33.78
N ASP A 101 -2.90 46.04 33.24
CA ASP A 101 -1.97 47.18 33.43
C ASP A 101 -0.80 47.25 32.42
N GLY A 102 -0.95 46.73 31.20
CA GLY A 102 0.11 46.82 30.17
C GLY A 102 1.38 46.03 30.51
N LYS A 103 1.29 45.06 31.42
CA LYS A 103 2.38 44.17 31.82
C LYS A 103 1.98 42.71 31.59
N CYS A 104 2.94 41.90 31.16
CA CYS A 104 2.73 40.48 30.92
C CYS A 104 2.40 39.75 32.22
N ASN A 105 1.27 39.04 32.25
CA ASN A 105 0.83 38.23 33.38
C ASN A 105 1.77 37.06 33.72
N LYS A 106 2.65 36.67 32.78
CA LYS A 106 3.58 35.54 32.94
C LYS A 106 4.94 35.96 33.52
N CYS A 107 5.51 37.05 33.01
CA CYS A 107 6.89 37.46 33.35
C CYS A 107 7.01 38.88 33.91
N GLY A 108 5.91 39.64 33.99
CA GLY A 108 5.89 41.00 34.54
C GLY A 108 6.53 42.07 33.67
N ALA A 109 6.96 41.72 32.45
CA ALA A 109 7.55 42.64 31.50
C ALA A 109 6.51 43.59 30.89
N GLU A 110 6.93 44.78 30.51
CA GLU A 110 6.07 45.75 29.82
C GLU A 110 5.68 45.22 28.43
N MET A 111 4.38 45.22 28.15
CA MET A 111 3.84 44.78 26.85
C MET A 111 4.02 45.91 25.84
N ALA A 112 4.45 45.58 24.62
CA ALA A 112 4.43 46.54 23.52
C ALA A 112 2.97 46.71 23.08
N GLY A 113 2.45 47.93 23.10
CA GLY A 113 1.01 48.22 22.97
C GLY A 113 0.30 47.75 21.69
N ASP A 114 1.05 47.32 20.67
CA ASP A 114 0.52 46.80 19.40
C ASP A 114 0.67 45.26 19.26
N LEU A 115 1.19 44.57 20.28
CA LEU A 115 1.41 43.12 20.25
C LEU A 115 0.48 42.40 21.22
N GLU A 116 -0.30 41.46 20.71
CA GLU A 116 -1.15 40.54 21.50
C GLU A 116 -0.32 39.43 22.20
N PHE A 117 1.01 39.54 22.20
CA PHE A 117 1.92 38.58 22.83
C PHE A 117 3.13 39.28 23.44
N CYS A 118 3.63 38.73 24.53
CA CYS A 118 4.80 39.25 25.22
C CYS A 118 6.07 38.95 24.40
N PRO A 119 6.84 39.97 23.97
CA PRO A 119 8.05 39.76 23.18
C PRO A 119 9.19 39.07 23.96
N LEU A 120 9.13 39.03 25.29
CA LEU A 120 10.19 38.43 26.12
C LEU A 120 9.96 36.95 26.45
N CYS A 121 8.71 36.52 26.61
CA CYS A 121 8.41 35.14 27.01
C CYS A 121 7.49 34.40 26.05
N GLY A 122 6.97 35.07 25.02
CA GLY A 122 6.06 34.48 24.03
C GLY A 122 4.69 34.10 24.59
N ALA A 123 4.34 34.51 25.82
CA ALA A 123 3.00 34.33 26.35
C ALA A 123 2.04 35.31 25.68
N TYR A 124 0.92 34.79 25.18
CA TYR A 124 -0.18 35.60 24.67
C TYR A 124 -0.89 36.32 25.81
N GLU A 125 -1.44 37.50 25.50
CA GLU A 125 -2.31 38.22 26.41
C GLU A 125 -3.66 37.53 26.58
#